data_AF-A0A914TBN4-F1
#
_entry.id   AF-A0A914TBN4-F1
#
_cell.length_a   1.000
_cell.length_b   1.000
_cell.length_c   1.000
_cell.angle_alpha   90.00
_cell.angle_beta   90.00
_cell.angle_gamma   90.00
#
_symmetry.space_group_name_H-M   'P 1'
#
loop_
_entity.id
_entity.type
_entity.pdbx_description
1 polymer ?
#
loop_
_entity_poly.entity_id
_entity_poly.type
_entity_poly.pdbx_seq_one_letter_code
_entity_poly.pdbx_strand_id
1 'polypeptide(L)'
;MKLSQFYILLIFLSFYLSAVNGACADFKDCKSCAGAENGVCKFCVTTSKCLNLIGLNCKKENLIKDPFDCPVNVPTAEFAYDDKFARYTAFPLIAAAFNPNPQICFDNQNLNFKLVEYREVICDSTKHNDTCASFVAYNNLTNTISVGFRGTSGNWELVEEILSILKGKNDFEAGGKVYSYFYNAFYNLFNNSISQSLTKAKQICPNCDNLIHTFKGGSLKSI
;
A
#
# COMPACT_ATOMS: atom_id res chain seq x y z
N MET A 1 50.04 14.05 -15.16
CA MET A 1 49.80 13.49 -13.80
C MET A 1 50.95 12.54 -13.49
N LYS A 2 51.73 12.76 -12.42
CA LYS A 2 52.91 11.93 -12.13
C LYS A 2 52.45 10.54 -11.66
N LEU A 3 53.13 9.47 -12.09
CA LEU A 3 52.80 8.08 -11.76
C LEU A 3 52.53 7.86 -10.25
N SER A 4 53.30 8.54 -9.40
CA SER A 4 53.13 8.56 -7.93
C SER A 4 51.76 9.11 -7.46
N GLN A 5 51.22 10.17 -8.08
CA GLN A 5 49.91 10.70 -7.73
C GLN A 5 48.77 9.75 -8.10
N PHE A 6 48.95 8.96 -9.18
CA PHE A 6 47.98 7.96 -9.59
C PHE A 6 47.91 6.79 -8.59
N TYR A 7 49.06 6.31 -8.10
CA TYR A 7 49.11 5.28 -7.06
C TYR A 7 48.48 5.75 -5.74
N ILE A 8 48.75 6.99 -5.33
CA ILE A 8 48.14 7.56 -4.13
C ILE A 8 46.61 7.61 -4.28
N LEU A 9 46.10 8.05 -5.44
CA LEU A 9 44.66 8.10 -5.71
C LEU A 9 44.01 6.72 -5.66
N LEU A 10 44.66 5.69 -6.22
CA LEU A 10 44.17 4.30 -6.18
C LEU A 10 44.13 3.74 -4.76
N ILE A 11 45.12 4.05 -3.92
CA ILE A 11 45.14 3.62 -2.50
C ILE A 11 43.99 4.28 -1.75
N PHE A 12 43.79 5.59 -1.88
CA PHE A 12 42.66 6.28 -1.25
C PHE A 12 41.31 5.73 -1.73
N LEU A 13 41.18 5.42 -3.03
CA LEU A 13 39.96 4.82 -3.57
C LEU A 13 39.70 3.43 -2.99
N SER A 14 40.74 2.60 -2.83
CA SER A 14 40.62 1.25 -2.23
C SER A 14 40.26 1.29 -0.73
N PHE A 15 40.82 2.24 0.03
CA PHE A 15 40.48 2.44 1.43
C PHE A 15 39.04 2.92 1.59
N TYR A 16 38.61 3.87 0.74
CA TYR A 16 37.23 4.36 0.72
C TYR A 16 36.24 3.23 0.41
N LEU A 17 36.49 2.43 -0.63
CA LEU A 17 35.67 1.28 -0.99
C LEU A 17 35.57 0.24 0.14
N SER A 18 36.67 -0.01 0.85
CA SER A 18 36.72 -0.97 1.96
C SER A 18 35.95 -0.48 3.19
N ALA A 19 36.06 0.82 3.51
CA ALA A 19 35.34 1.44 4.63
C ALA A 19 33.82 1.42 4.42
N VAL A 20 33.37 1.75 3.21
CA VAL A 20 31.93 1.75 2.88
C VAL A 20 31.38 0.32 2.80
N ASN A 21 32.16 -0.66 2.31
CA ASN A 21 31.75 -2.07 2.32
C ASN A 21 31.69 -2.66 3.75
N GLY A 22 32.56 -2.21 4.65
CA GLY A 22 32.53 -2.60 6.07
C GLY A 22 31.26 -2.11 6.78
N ALA A 23 30.84 -0.87 6.50
CA ALA A 23 29.70 -0.26 7.19
C ALA A 23 28.37 -0.98 6.95
N CYS A 24 28.12 -1.50 5.74
CA CYS A 24 26.90 -2.28 5.48
C CYS A 24 26.96 -3.71 6.04
N ALA A 25 28.15 -4.28 6.26
CA ALA A 25 28.30 -5.67 6.72
C ALA A 25 27.88 -5.88 8.18
N ASP A 26 27.81 -4.81 8.96
CA ASP A 26 27.44 -4.83 10.38
C ASP A 26 25.93 -5.03 10.61
N PHE A 27 25.09 -4.78 9.60
CA PHE A 27 23.64 -4.97 9.69
C PHE A 27 23.27 -6.44 9.49
N LYS A 28 22.64 -7.04 10.52
CA LYS A 28 22.28 -8.46 10.54
C LYS A 28 20.84 -8.75 10.11
N ASP A 29 19.96 -7.76 10.18
CA ASP A 29 18.56 -7.88 9.81
C ASP A 29 18.20 -6.95 8.64
N CYS A 30 17.14 -7.31 7.93
CA CYS A 30 16.71 -6.58 6.75
C CYS A 30 16.34 -5.13 7.08
N LYS A 31 15.64 -4.90 8.20
CA LYS A 31 15.06 -3.60 8.53
C LYS A 31 16.14 -2.57 8.82
N SER A 32 17.15 -2.95 9.61
CA SER A 32 18.31 -2.11 9.91
C SER A 32 19.17 -1.86 8.66
N CYS A 33 19.33 -2.87 7.80
CA CYS A 33 20.09 -2.75 6.55
C CYS A 33 19.44 -1.82 5.52
N ALA A 34 18.14 -2.03 5.23
CA ALA A 34 17.45 -1.31 4.15
C ALA A 34 17.24 0.18 4.47
N GLY A 35 17.24 0.56 5.75
CA GLY A 35 17.12 1.96 6.18
C GLY A 35 18.46 2.64 6.46
N ALA A 36 19.58 1.92 6.38
CA ALA A 36 20.88 2.45 6.75
C ALA A 36 21.44 3.42 5.69
N GLU A 37 22.21 4.40 6.19
CA GLU A 37 23.05 5.28 5.38
C GLU A 37 22.34 5.93 4.19
N ASN A 38 21.08 6.36 4.38
CA ASN A 38 20.27 6.95 3.31
C ASN A 38 20.10 6.06 2.06
N GLY A 39 20.06 4.74 2.23
CA GLY A 39 19.80 3.78 1.15
C GLY A 39 21.04 3.33 0.37
N VAL A 40 22.24 3.57 0.92
CA VAL A 40 23.50 3.03 0.39
C VAL A 40 23.55 1.51 0.56
N CYS A 41 23.09 1.01 1.71
CA CYS A 41 23.00 -0.41 1.99
C CYS A 41 21.71 -1.03 1.45
N LYS A 42 21.79 -2.28 1.00
CA LYS A 42 20.66 -3.05 0.44
C LYS A 42 20.66 -4.46 0.98
N PHE A 43 19.51 -4.94 1.41
CA PHE A 43 19.38 -6.30 1.92
C PHE A 43 19.10 -7.28 0.78
N CYS A 44 19.87 -8.36 0.68
CA CYS A 44 19.64 -9.41 -0.30
C CYS A 44 18.83 -10.56 0.31
N VAL A 45 17.62 -10.81 -0.20
CA VAL A 45 16.74 -11.84 0.37
C VAL A 45 17.29 -13.25 0.21
N THR A 46 17.93 -13.55 -0.94
CA THR A 46 18.44 -14.90 -1.24
C THR A 46 19.66 -15.29 -0.42
N THR A 47 20.50 -14.32 -0.05
CA THR A 47 21.70 -14.60 0.75
C THR A 47 21.56 -14.18 2.21
N SER A 48 20.46 -13.52 2.56
CA SER A 48 20.22 -12.92 3.88
C SER A 48 21.39 -12.04 4.36
N LYS A 49 21.94 -11.23 3.45
CA LYS A 49 23.10 -10.36 3.72
C LYS A 49 22.81 -8.93 3.32
N CYS A 50 23.36 -8.00 4.09
CA CYS A 50 23.39 -6.59 3.74
C CYS A 50 24.60 -6.31 2.83
N LEU A 51 24.34 -5.66 1.69
CA LEU A 51 25.33 -5.43 0.63
C LEU A 51 25.33 -3.94 0.23
N ASN A 52 26.49 -3.44 -0.17
CA ASN A 52 26.60 -2.19 -0.92
C ASN A 52 26.32 -2.45 -2.42
N LEU A 53 26.07 -1.39 -3.21
CA LEU A 53 25.80 -1.34 -4.66
C LEU A 53 26.68 -2.22 -5.57
N ILE A 54 27.78 -2.79 -5.08
CA ILE A 54 28.78 -3.57 -5.81
C ILE A 54 28.69 -5.09 -5.51
N GLY A 55 27.67 -5.55 -4.77
CA GLY A 55 27.46 -6.97 -4.49
C GLY A 55 26.97 -7.77 -5.70
N LEU A 56 27.89 -8.25 -6.55
CA LEU A 56 27.66 -9.06 -7.77
C LEU A 56 26.83 -10.35 -7.58
N ASN A 57 26.50 -10.73 -6.34
CA ASN A 57 25.89 -12.02 -6.01
C ASN A 57 24.38 -11.95 -5.67
N CYS A 58 23.77 -10.76 -5.74
CA CYS A 58 22.34 -10.61 -5.55
C CYS A 58 21.68 -10.06 -6.81
N LYS A 59 20.70 -10.81 -7.34
CA LYS A 59 19.90 -10.31 -8.45
C LYS A 59 19.09 -9.09 -8.00
N LYS A 60 18.86 -8.15 -8.90
CA LYS A 60 18.22 -6.87 -8.59
C LYS A 60 16.81 -7.04 -8.00
N GLU A 61 16.08 -8.05 -8.46
CA GLU A 61 14.76 -8.44 -7.96
C GLU A 61 14.76 -8.93 -6.50
N ASN A 62 15.92 -9.36 -5.99
CA ASN A 62 16.08 -9.86 -4.62
C ASN A 62 16.71 -8.81 -3.70
N LEU A 63 16.84 -7.56 -4.14
CA LEU A 63 17.40 -6.46 -3.36
C LEU A 63 16.27 -5.64 -2.74
N ILE A 64 16.21 -5.65 -1.42
CA ILE A 64 15.36 -4.80 -0.62
C ILE A 64 16.11 -3.54 -0.27
N LYS A 65 15.51 -2.40 -0.58
CA LYS A 65 16.05 -1.05 -0.34
C LYS A 65 15.25 -0.27 0.68
N ASP A 66 14.04 -0.70 0.96
CA ASP A 66 13.15 -0.03 1.89
C ASP A 66 12.87 -0.99 3.06
N PRO A 67 13.03 -0.55 4.32
CA PRO A 67 12.63 -1.32 5.49
C PRO A 67 11.22 -1.91 5.43
N PHE A 68 10.30 -1.28 4.71
CA PHE A 68 8.91 -1.76 4.55
C PHE A 68 8.80 -2.99 3.64
N ASP A 69 9.76 -3.22 2.74
CA ASP A 69 9.79 -4.39 1.85
C ASP A 69 10.44 -5.62 2.52
N CYS A 70 10.86 -5.49 3.79
CA CYS A 70 11.51 -6.57 4.51
C CYS A 70 10.57 -7.75 4.77
N PRO A 71 11.05 -9.00 4.65
CA PRO A 71 10.24 -10.17 4.93
C PRO A 71 9.79 -10.14 6.39
N VAL A 72 8.49 -10.28 6.60
CA VAL A 72 7.90 -10.49 7.92
C VAL A 72 7.56 -11.97 8.08
N ASN A 73 7.82 -12.52 9.26
CA ASN A 73 7.35 -13.86 9.59
C ASN A 73 5.83 -13.79 9.77
N VAL A 74 5.10 -14.25 8.76
CA VAL A 74 3.64 -14.37 8.83
C VAL A 74 3.30 -15.79 9.26
N PRO A 75 2.59 -16.00 10.39
CA PRO A 75 2.04 -17.30 10.74
C PRO A 75 1.20 -17.84 9.58
N THR A 76 1.64 -18.94 8.96
CA THR A 76 1.08 -19.41 7.69
C THR A 76 -0.36 -19.90 7.79
N ALA A 77 -0.83 -20.27 8.98
CA ALA A 77 -2.20 -20.78 9.19
C ALA A 77 -3.21 -19.67 9.54
N GLU A 78 -2.81 -18.66 10.31
CA GLU A 78 -3.70 -17.59 10.79
C GLU A 78 -4.04 -16.58 9.68
N PHE A 79 -3.10 -16.35 8.76
CA PHE A 79 -3.26 -15.42 7.64
C PHE A 79 -3.38 -16.15 6.29
N ALA A 80 -3.75 -17.43 6.32
CA ALA A 80 -3.98 -18.20 5.10
C ALA A 80 -5.10 -17.57 4.28
N TYR A 81 -4.91 -17.50 2.96
CA TYR A 81 -5.96 -17.05 2.05
C TYR A 81 -7.20 -17.96 2.16
N ASP A 82 -8.36 -17.35 2.44
CA ASP A 82 -9.66 -18.03 2.42
C ASP A 82 -10.39 -17.70 1.11
N ASP A 83 -10.46 -18.71 0.23
CA ASP A 83 -11.15 -18.61 -1.06
C ASP A 83 -12.65 -18.34 -0.93
N LYS A 84 -13.30 -18.91 0.10
CA LYS A 84 -14.74 -18.69 0.32
C LYS A 84 -14.98 -17.26 0.75
N PHE A 85 -14.19 -16.75 1.68
CA PHE A 85 -14.27 -15.34 2.08
C PHE A 85 -14.03 -14.42 0.87
N ALA A 86 -13.00 -14.69 0.08
CA ALA A 86 -12.66 -13.88 -1.08
C ALA A 86 -13.81 -13.83 -2.12
N ARG A 87 -14.38 -14.99 -2.46
CA ARG A 87 -15.43 -15.11 -3.49
C ARG A 87 -16.81 -14.68 -3.00
N TYR A 88 -17.18 -15.04 -1.78
CA TYR A 88 -18.55 -14.90 -1.30
C TYR A 88 -18.75 -13.74 -0.32
N THR A 89 -17.68 -13.07 0.11
CA THR A 89 -17.79 -11.89 0.96
C THR A 89 -17.06 -10.70 0.36
N ALA A 90 -15.74 -10.80 0.16
CA ALA A 90 -14.95 -9.68 -0.32
C ALA A 90 -15.37 -9.23 -1.73
N PHE A 91 -15.54 -10.16 -2.68
CA PHE A 91 -15.90 -9.81 -4.06
C PHE A 91 -17.28 -9.13 -4.17
N PRO A 92 -18.36 -9.64 -3.54
CA PRO A 92 -19.63 -8.93 -3.41
C PRO A 92 -19.53 -7.53 -2.80
N LEU A 93 -18.72 -7.35 -1.75
CA LEU A 93 -18.51 -6.05 -1.11
C LEU A 93 -17.78 -5.08 -2.05
N ILE A 94 -16.79 -5.55 -2.82
CA ILE A 94 -16.13 -4.76 -3.88
C ILE A 94 -17.17 -4.33 -4.92
N ALA A 95 -18.01 -5.27 -5.38
CA ALA A 95 -19.04 -4.98 -6.38
C ALA A 95 -20.10 -3.99 -5.85
N ALA A 96 -20.42 -4.05 -4.56
CA ALA A 96 -21.38 -3.14 -3.94
C ALA A 96 -20.97 -1.67 -4.01
N ALA A 97 -19.66 -1.38 -4.02
CA ALA A 97 -19.16 -0.01 -4.18
C ALA A 97 -19.49 0.59 -5.56
N PHE A 98 -19.76 -0.25 -6.57
CA PHE A 98 -20.17 0.17 -7.92
C PHE A 98 -21.64 0.50 -8.05
N ASN A 99 -22.44 0.25 -7.00
CA ASN A 99 -23.86 0.53 -7.01
C ASN A 99 -24.16 1.74 -6.11
N PRO A 100 -24.88 2.78 -6.60
CA PRO A 100 -25.35 3.88 -5.75
C PRO A 100 -26.25 3.45 -4.59
N ASN A 101 -26.78 2.23 -4.64
CA ASN A 101 -27.47 1.57 -3.54
C ASN A 101 -26.78 0.23 -3.18
N PRO A 102 -25.68 0.26 -2.39
CA PRO A 102 -24.94 -0.94 -2.00
C PRO A 102 -25.79 -1.99 -1.26
N GLN A 103 -26.86 -1.58 -0.59
CA GLN A 103 -27.71 -2.49 0.19
C GLN A 103 -28.31 -3.60 -0.68
N ILE A 104 -28.66 -3.29 -1.94
CA ILE A 104 -29.18 -4.29 -2.89
C ILE A 104 -28.15 -5.41 -3.12
N CYS A 105 -26.86 -5.07 -3.19
CA CYS A 105 -25.79 -6.05 -3.36
C CYS A 105 -25.64 -6.92 -2.10
N PHE A 106 -25.77 -6.33 -0.91
CA PHE A 106 -25.70 -7.09 0.35
C PHE A 106 -26.86 -8.08 0.48
N ASP A 107 -28.07 -7.64 0.13
CA ASP A 107 -29.28 -8.44 0.23
C ASP A 107 -29.28 -9.57 -0.82
N ASN A 108 -28.90 -9.28 -2.07
CA ASN A 108 -28.81 -10.28 -3.15
C ASN A 108 -27.79 -11.39 -2.87
N GLN A 109 -26.75 -11.09 -2.09
CA GLN A 109 -25.71 -12.05 -1.71
C GLN A 109 -25.88 -12.58 -0.29
N ASN A 110 -26.99 -12.20 0.38
CA ASN A 110 -27.34 -12.59 1.74
C ASN A 110 -26.20 -12.36 2.76
N LEU A 111 -25.47 -11.25 2.61
CA LEU A 111 -24.29 -10.96 3.43
C LEU A 111 -24.63 -10.40 4.82
N ASN A 112 -25.89 -10.03 5.06
CA ASN A 112 -26.39 -9.42 6.30
C ASN A 112 -25.75 -8.07 6.69
N PHE A 113 -24.99 -7.44 5.80
CA PHE A 113 -24.51 -6.08 6.00
C PHE A 113 -25.67 -5.07 5.91
N LYS A 114 -25.59 -4.03 6.74
CA LYS A 114 -26.47 -2.87 6.72
C LYS A 114 -25.68 -1.62 6.40
N LEU A 115 -26.12 -0.91 5.37
CA LEU A 115 -25.50 0.33 4.92
C LEU A 115 -25.63 1.42 6.00
N VAL A 116 -24.51 2.06 6.32
CA VAL A 116 -24.47 3.27 7.17
C VAL A 116 -24.48 4.51 6.29
N GLU A 117 -23.60 4.54 5.29
CA GLU A 117 -23.49 5.65 4.36
C GLU A 117 -22.91 5.17 3.03
N TYR A 118 -23.38 5.76 1.94
CA TYR A 118 -22.74 5.72 0.63
C TYR A 118 -22.44 7.17 0.23
N ARG A 119 -21.26 7.41 -0.33
CA ARG A 119 -20.91 8.71 -0.89
C ARG A 119 -20.20 8.54 -2.21
N GLU A 120 -20.60 9.37 -3.17
CA GLU A 120 -19.88 9.59 -4.41
C GLU A 120 -19.35 11.03 -4.43
N VAL A 121 -18.09 11.21 -4.83
CA VAL A 121 -17.43 12.51 -4.95
C VAL A 121 -16.68 12.59 -6.27
N ILE A 122 -16.32 13.80 -6.69
CA ILE A 122 -15.42 14.02 -7.82
C ILE A 122 -14.00 13.75 -7.35
N CYS A 123 -13.27 12.89 -8.07
CA CYS A 123 -11.97 12.37 -7.63
C CYS A 123 -10.82 12.69 -8.56
N ASP A 124 -11.11 13.20 -9.75
CA ASP A 124 -10.10 13.77 -10.64
C ASP A 124 -10.07 15.30 -10.55
N SER A 125 -8.91 15.87 -10.86
CA SER A 125 -8.73 17.32 -10.98
C SER A 125 -8.84 17.77 -12.43
N THR A 126 -9.34 16.92 -13.33
CA THR A 126 -9.35 17.16 -14.78
C THR A 126 -10.73 17.56 -15.26
N LYS A 127 -10.85 17.92 -16.54
CA LYS A 127 -12.11 18.39 -17.15
C LYS A 127 -13.18 17.29 -17.30
N HIS A 128 -12.90 16.07 -16.84
CA HIS A 128 -13.73 14.90 -17.09
C HIS A 128 -14.72 14.59 -15.95
N ASN A 129 -14.57 15.24 -14.78
CA ASN A 129 -15.47 15.08 -13.62
C ASN A 129 -15.68 13.61 -13.25
N ASP A 130 -14.58 12.84 -13.30
CA ASP A 130 -14.59 11.44 -12.95
C ASP A 130 -14.92 11.28 -11.48
N THR A 131 -15.92 10.44 -11.19
CA THR A 131 -16.36 10.21 -9.82
C THR A 131 -15.75 8.94 -9.24
N CYS A 132 -15.49 8.96 -7.95
CA CYS A 132 -15.18 7.80 -7.15
C CYS A 132 -16.13 7.76 -5.95
N ALA A 133 -16.29 6.58 -5.36
CA ALA A 133 -17.30 6.38 -4.33
C ALA A 133 -16.78 5.51 -3.19
N SER A 134 -17.44 5.63 -2.05
CA SER A 134 -17.23 4.75 -0.91
C SER A 134 -18.54 4.43 -0.21
N PHE A 135 -18.54 3.33 0.53
CA PHE A 135 -19.58 3.03 1.50
C PHE A 135 -18.98 2.57 2.82
N VAL A 136 -19.74 2.75 3.88
CA VAL A 136 -19.53 2.11 5.18
C VAL A 136 -20.77 1.29 5.51
N ALA A 137 -20.56 0.03 5.91
CA ALA A 137 -21.61 -0.88 6.32
C ALA A 137 -21.17 -1.67 7.56
N TYR A 138 -22.12 -2.20 8.32
CA TYR A 138 -21.84 -3.06 9.47
C TYR A 138 -22.64 -4.36 9.40
N ASN A 139 -22.15 -5.39 10.08
CA ASN A 139 -22.80 -6.68 10.25
C ASN A 139 -22.65 -7.13 11.71
N ASN A 140 -23.76 -7.11 12.44
CA ASN A 140 -23.80 -7.52 13.85
C ASN A 140 -23.64 -9.03 14.05
N LEU A 141 -23.92 -9.85 13.04
CA LEU A 141 -23.80 -11.31 13.14
C LEU A 141 -22.33 -11.75 13.14
N THR A 142 -21.49 -11.05 12.38
CA THR A 142 -20.06 -11.32 12.27
C THR A 142 -19.20 -10.31 13.02
N ASN A 143 -19.81 -9.39 13.78
CA ASN A 143 -19.13 -8.29 14.45
C ASN A 143 -18.15 -7.56 13.50
N THR A 144 -18.62 -7.21 12.31
CA THR A 144 -17.76 -6.67 11.23
C THR A 144 -18.24 -5.32 10.74
N ILE A 145 -17.31 -4.39 10.56
CA ILE A 145 -17.51 -3.17 9.76
C ILE A 145 -16.82 -3.38 8.41
N SER A 146 -17.51 -3.03 7.33
CA SER A 146 -16.95 -3.03 5.99
C SER A 146 -16.87 -1.61 5.45
N VAL A 147 -15.71 -1.26 4.91
CA VAL A 147 -15.50 -0.07 4.10
C VAL A 147 -15.20 -0.53 2.68
N GLY A 148 -16.03 -0.09 1.75
CA GLY A 148 -15.84 -0.37 0.33
C GLY A 148 -15.55 0.89 -0.45
N PHE A 149 -14.67 0.77 -1.43
CA PHE A 149 -14.28 1.87 -2.29
C PHE A 149 -14.38 1.47 -3.75
N ARG A 150 -14.96 2.38 -4.52
CA ARG A 150 -14.97 2.38 -5.97
C ARG A 150 -13.89 3.34 -6.43
N GLY A 151 -12.97 2.87 -7.26
CA GLY A 151 -12.09 3.77 -8.01
C GLY A 151 -12.90 4.71 -8.92
N THR A 152 -12.17 5.53 -9.67
CA THR A 152 -12.73 6.33 -10.76
C THR A 152 -13.54 5.45 -11.72
N SER A 153 -14.63 5.99 -12.28
CA SER A 153 -15.36 5.38 -13.40
C SER A 153 -15.21 6.25 -14.64
N GLY A 154 -14.34 5.86 -15.57
CA GLY A 154 -14.12 6.60 -16.81
C GLY A 154 -13.21 5.86 -17.80
N ASN A 155 -13.37 6.11 -19.10
CA ASN A 155 -12.54 5.48 -20.14
C ASN A 155 -11.05 5.90 -20.11
N TRP A 156 -10.67 6.80 -19.18
CA TRP A 156 -9.36 7.41 -19.08
C TRP A 156 -8.54 6.94 -17.86
N GLU A 157 -9.04 5.94 -17.11
CA GLU A 157 -8.37 5.36 -15.93
C GLU A 157 -6.88 5.06 -16.16
N LEU A 158 -6.54 4.49 -17.33
CA LEU A 158 -5.16 4.18 -17.73
C LEU A 158 -4.27 5.41 -17.90
N VAL A 159 -4.81 6.53 -18.38
CA VAL A 159 -4.01 7.74 -18.62
C VAL A 159 -3.85 8.55 -17.34
N GLU A 160 -4.84 8.56 -16.45
CA GLU A 160 -4.68 9.16 -15.12
C GLU A 160 -3.67 8.37 -14.25
N GLU A 161 -3.61 7.04 -14.36
CA GLU A 161 -2.54 6.24 -13.73
C GLU A 161 -1.15 6.64 -14.27
N ILE A 162 -1.01 6.82 -15.59
CA ILE A 162 0.24 7.28 -16.21
C ILE A 162 0.60 8.71 -15.77
N LEU A 163 -0.39 9.61 -15.69
CA LEU A 163 -0.19 11.00 -15.23
C LEU A 163 0.16 11.05 -13.74
N SER A 164 -0.32 10.10 -12.93
CA SER A 164 0.04 10.01 -11.51
C SER A 164 1.52 9.71 -11.29
N ILE A 165 2.14 8.93 -12.19
CA ILE A 165 3.58 8.68 -12.19
C ILE A 165 4.35 10.00 -12.42
N LEU A 166 3.81 10.89 -13.27
CA LEU A 166 4.42 12.19 -13.58
C LEU A 166 4.16 13.24 -12.50
N LYS A 167 3.06 13.16 -11.74
CA LYS A 167 2.71 14.08 -10.64
C LYS A 167 3.45 13.79 -9.33
N GLY A 168 4.22 12.71 -9.26
CA GLY A 168 5.03 12.36 -8.09
C GLY A 168 4.29 11.56 -7.02
N LYS A 169 4.90 11.46 -5.84
CA LYS A 169 4.39 10.69 -4.70
C LYS A 169 4.35 11.56 -3.45
N ASN A 170 3.31 11.40 -2.64
CA ASN A 170 3.18 12.01 -1.32
C ASN A 170 3.63 11.03 -0.24
N ASP A 171 4.17 11.55 0.86
CA ASP A 171 4.42 10.76 2.06
C ASP A 171 3.09 10.34 2.68
N PHE A 172 2.99 9.09 3.11
CA PHE A 172 1.79 8.56 3.74
C PHE A 172 1.98 8.42 5.24
N GLU A 173 0.93 8.67 6.04
CA GLU A 173 1.01 8.71 7.51
C GLU A 173 1.48 7.39 8.11
N ALA A 174 1.11 6.26 7.51
CA ALA A 174 1.55 4.92 7.93
C ALA A 174 3.00 4.58 7.48
N GLY A 175 3.67 5.49 6.79
CA GLY A 175 4.98 5.30 6.18
C GLY A 175 4.92 5.01 4.68
N GLY A 176 6.07 5.17 4.02
CA GLY A 176 6.19 4.99 2.57
C GLY A 176 5.67 6.19 1.76
N LYS A 177 5.52 5.98 0.44
CA LYS A 177 5.09 7.02 -0.50
C LYS A 177 4.02 6.48 -1.45
N VAL A 178 2.95 7.26 -1.63
CA VAL A 178 1.79 6.93 -2.45
C VAL A 178 1.71 7.89 -3.63
N TYR A 179 1.38 7.41 -4.83
CA TYR A 179 1.17 8.29 -5.98
C TYR A 179 0.08 9.33 -5.68
N SER A 180 0.35 10.59 -6.04
CA SER A 180 -0.49 11.73 -5.67
C SER A 180 -1.96 11.57 -6.05
N TYR A 181 -2.24 10.86 -7.14
CA TYR A 181 -3.60 10.52 -7.57
C TYR A 181 -4.37 9.70 -6.52
N PHE A 182 -3.83 8.54 -6.11
CA PHE A 182 -4.48 7.68 -5.13
C PHE A 182 -4.54 8.33 -3.75
N TYR A 183 -3.51 9.09 -3.37
CA TYR A 183 -3.50 9.86 -2.13
C TYR A 183 -4.67 10.85 -2.09
N ASN A 184 -4.82 11.68 -3.12
CA ASN A 184 -5.86 12.70 -3.16
C ASN A 184 -7.25 12.08 -3.24
N ALA A 185 -7.44 11.03 -4.05
CA ALA A 185 -8.71 10.31 -4.15
C ALA A 185 -9.13 9.70 -2.80
N PHE A 186 -8.19 9.07 -2.09
CA PHE A 186 -8.43 8.52 -0.75
C PHE A 186 -8.87 9.62 0.22
N TYR A 187 -8.08 10.69 0.39
CA TYR A 187 -8.39 11.73 1.37
C TYR A 187 -9.66 12.52 1.01
N ASN A 188 -10.01 12.64 -0.28
CA ASN A 188 -11.30 13.18 -0.70
C ASN A 188 -12.47 12.32 -0.19
N LEU A 189 -12.40 10.99 -0.30
CA LEU A 189 -13.44 10.11 0.24
C LEU A 189 -13.40 10.05 1.78
N PHE A 190 -12.19 9.98 2.36
CA PHE A 190 -12.00 9.79 3.78
C PHE A 190 -12.49 10.98 4.61
N ASN A 191 -12.07 12.19 4.23
CA ASN A 191 -12.41 13.41 4.94
C ASN A 191 -13.88 13.82 4.76
N ASN A 192 -14.48 13.51 3.60
CA ASN A 192 -15.86 13.92 3.30
C ASN A 192 -16.93 12.90 3.69
N SER A 193 -16.56 11.66 4.04
CA SER A 193 -17.55 10.63 4.40
C SER A 193 -17.01 9.66 5.45
N ILE A 194 -15.97 8.92 5.09
CA ILE A 194 -15.65 7.66 5.76
C ILE A 194 -15.30 7.86 7.23
N SER A 195 -14.54 8.90 7.58
CA SER A 195 -14.16 9.17 8.97
C SER A 195 -15.38 9.33 9.89
N GLN A 196 -16.39 10.07 9.44
CA GLN A 196 -17.64 10.25 10.20
C GLN A 196 -18.50 8.98 10.17
N SER A 197 -18.62 8.32 9.01
CA SER A 197 -19.44 7.12 8.86
C SER A 197 -18.87 5.94 9.66
N LEU A 198 -17.55 5.81 9.78
CA LEU A 198 -16.89 4.83 10.64
C LEU A 198 -17.22 5.06 12.12
N THR A 199 -17.19 6.32 12.57
CA THR A 199 -17.58 6.67 13.93
C THR A 199 -19.02 6.29 14.20
N LYS A 200 -19.94 6.58 13.28
CA LYS A 200 -21.36 6.17 13.37
C LYS A 200 -21.50 4.65 13.36
N ALA A 201 -20.80 3.94 12.49
CA ALA A 201 -20.83 2.48 12.41
C ALA A 201 -20.39 1.83 13.74
N LYS A 202 -19.34 2.38 14.38
CA LYS A 202 -18.86 1.89 15.67
C LYS A 202 -19.83 2.20 16.82
N GLN A 203 -20.59 3.29 16.74
CA GLN A 203 -21.67 3.57 17.70
C GLN A 203 -22.86 2.60 17.52
N ILE A 204 -23.22 2.25 16.29
CA ILE A 204 -24.32 1.33 15.99
C ILE A 204 -23.95 -0.12 16.30
N CYS A 205 -22.70 -0.50 16.03
CA CYS A 205 -22.14 -1.81 16.34
C CYS A 205 -20.90 -1.69 17.24
N PRO A 206 -21.08 -1.50 18.56
CA PRO A 206 -19.97 -1.37 19.51
C PRO A 206 -19.05 -2.61 19.52
N ASN A 207 -19.65 -3.79 19.35
CA ASN A 207 -18.94 -5.07 19.38
C ASN A 207 -18.25 -5.40 18.04
N CYS A 208 -18.43 -4.61 16.99
CA CYS A 208 -17.75 -4.86 15.71
C CYS A 208 -16.26 -4.51 15.82
N ASP A 209 -15.42 -5.54 15.87
CA ASP A 209 -13.96 -5.50 16.00
C ASP A 209 -13.26 -5.90 14.70
N ASN A 210 -13.95 -6.62 13.81
CA ASN A 210 -13.44 -6.95 12.49
C ASN A 210 -13.66 -5.79 11.51
N LEU A 211 -12.63 -5.46 10.72
CA LEU A 211 -12.67 -4.42 9.70
C LEU A 211 -12.31 -5.01 8.34
N ILE A 212 -13.25 -4.97 7.40
CA ILE A 212 -13.03 -5.40 6.01
C ILE A 212 -12.85 -4.17 5.13
N HIS A 213 -11.72 -4.14 4.42
CA HIS A 213 -11.42 -3.11 3.42
C HIS A 213 -11.52 -3.73 2.02
N THR A 214 -12.40 -3.18 1.19
CA THR A 214 -12.64 -3.68 -0.17
C THR A 214 -12.44 -2.59 -1.22
N PHE A 215 -11.68 -2.89 -2.26
CA PHE A 215 -11.27 -1.94 -3.30
C PHE A 215 -11.22 -2.61 -4.68
N LYS A 216 -11.57 -1.88 -5.73
CA LYS A 216 -11.13 -2.18 -7.10
C LYS A 216 -10.08 -1.15 -7.52
N GLY A 217 -8.90 -1.63 -7.95
CA GLY A 217 -7.80 -0.77 -8.42
C GLY A 217 -6.52 -0.81 -7.57
N GLY A 218 -6.19 -1.93 -6.93
CA GLY A 218 -4.86 -2.30 -6.37
C GLY A 218 -4.22 -1.35 -5.34
N SER A 219 -3.98 -0.10 -5.75
CA SER A 219 -3.17 0.92 -5.10
C SER A 219 -3.84 1.61 -3.91
N LEU A 220 -5.17 1.75 -3.90
CA LEU A 220 -5.91 2.35 -2.76
C LEU A 220 -6.04 1.39 -1.57
N LYS A 221 -5.97 0.07 -1.79
CA LYS A 221 -5.99 -0.93 -0.71
C LYS A 221 -4.72 -0.87 0.16
N SER A 222 -3.63 -0.34 -0.39
CA SER A 222 -2.34 -0.20 0.28
C SER A 222 -2.25 1.07 1.14
N ILE A 223 -3.32 1.88 1.19
CA ILE A 223 -3.48 3.13 1.94
C ILE A 223 -4.48 2.86 3.07
#